data_AF-A0A6P7S6Q5-F1
#
_entry.id   AF-A0A6P7S6Q5-F1
#
_cell.length_a   1.000
_cell.length_b   1.000
_cell.length_c   1.000
_cell.angle_alpha   90.00
_cell.angle_beta   90.00
_cell.angle_gamma   90.00
#
_symmetry.space_group_name_H-M   'P 1'
#
loop_
_entity.id
_entity.type
_entity.pdbx_description
1 polymer ?
#
loop_
_entity_poly.entity_id
_entity_poly.type
_entity_poly.pdbx_seq_one_letter_code
_entity_poly.pdbx_strand_id
1 'polypeptide(L)'
;MAESKASNWELVTPPEMMMLLGVKMLMDIVKKPEEEMYWGKDPLLETPIFANTMSYRRYKKIREYFHFTNNDSFDRETHPNPKLCKIYEIYQALEEKFQKFYNLGKNVTIDESLMLYKGRIAWF
;
A
#
# COMPACT_ATOMS: atom_id res chain seq x y z
N MET A 1 -3.34 28.36 -14.76
CA MET A 1 -3.40 26.99 -14.21
C MET A 1 -2.31 26.20 -14.91
N ALA A 2 -1.24 25.85 -14.20
CA ALA A 2 -0.18 25.05 -14.80
C ALA A 2 -0.71 23.61 -14.94
N GLU A 3 -0.90 23.15 -16.17
CA GLU A 3 -1.10 21.73 -16.46
C GLU A 3 0.11 20.97 -15.90
N SER A 4 -0.09 20.27 -14.79
CA SER A 4 0.92 19.34 -14.30
C SER A 4 1.14 18.30 -15.40
N LYS A 5 2.37 18.19 -15.91
CA LYS A 5 2.77 17.13 -16.83
C LYS A 5 2.65 15.76 -16.15
N ALA A 6 1.45 15.24 -16.01
CA ALA A 6 1.18 13.82 -15.84
C ALA A 6 1.36 13.11 -17.20
N SER A 7 2.37 13.48 -18.00
CA SER A 7 2.40 13.20 -19.45
C SER A 7 2.53 11.72 -19.81
N ASN A 8 2.73 10.83 -18.83
CA ASN A 8 2.89 9.39 -19.02
C ASN A 8 2.18 8.58 -17.91
N TRP A 9 1.03 9.05 -17.40
CA TRP A 9 0.21 8.20 -16.52
C TRP A 9 -0.57 7.19 -17.36
N GLU A 10 -0.41 5.91 -17.04
CA GLU A 10 -1.15 4.81 -17.64
C GLU A 10 -2.04 4.17 -16.57
N LEU A 11 -3.29 3.84 -16.94
CA LEU A 11 -4.23 3.17 -16.05
C LEU A 11 -3.61 1.88 -15.48
N VAL A 12 -3.90 1.61 -14.21
CA VAL A 12 -3.39 0.42 -13.52
C VAL A 12 -4.39 -0.71 -13.66
N THR A 13 -3.92 -1.86 -14.09
CA THR A 13 -4.76 -3.05 -14.27
C THR A 13 -4.78 -3.91 -13.00
N PRO A 14 -5.82 -4.74 -12.78
CA PRO A 14 -5.84 -5.66 -11.63
C PRO A 14 -4.61 -6.59 -11.55
N PRO A 15 -4.08 -7.17 -12.66
CA PRO A 15 -2.83 -7.92 -12.61
C PRO A 15 -1.64 -7.11 -12.13
N GLU A 16 -1.51 -5.83 -12.54
CA GLU A 16 -0.43 -4.96 -12.06
C GLU A 16 -0.55 -4.67 -10.57
N MET A 17 -1.75 -4.51 -10.05
CA MET A 17 -1.98 -4.38 -8.61
C MET A 17 -1.54 -5.64 -7.85
N MET A 18 -1.84 -6.83 -8.39
CA MET A 18 -1.37 -8.09 -7.79
C MET A 18 0.15 -8.21 -7.83
N MET A 19 0.79 -7.80 -8.93
CA MET A 19 2.24 -7.75 -9.04
C MET A 19 2.86 -6.76 -8.03
N LEU A 20 2.27 -5.58 -7.84
CA LEU A 20 2.70 -4.60 -6.85
C LEU A 20 2.68 -5.20 -5.43
N LEU A 21 1.59 -5.86 -5.06
CA LEU A 21 1.44 -6.51 -3.76
C LEU A 21 2.46 -7.66 -3.59
N GLY A 22 2.64 -8.48 -4.62
CA GLY A 22 3.63 -9.56 -4.61
C GLY A 22 5.07 -9.04 -4.45
N VAL A 23 5.41 -7.94 -5.14
CA VAL A 23 6.69 -7.24 -4.97
C VAL A 23 6.86 -6.77 -3.53
N LYS A 24 5.83 -6.14 -2.93
CA LYS A 24 5.89 -5.67 -1.54
C LYS A 24 6.05 -6.81 -0.53
N MET A 25 5.37 -7.94 -0.72
CA MET A 25 5.55 -9.12 0.13
C MET A 25 6.96 -9.70 0.00
N LEU A 26 7.50 -9.77 -1.22
CA LEU A 26 8.85 -10.27 -1.45
C LEU A 26 9.93 -9.37 -0.87
N MET A 27 9.73 -8.05 -0.84
CA MET A 27 10.64 -7.10 -0.18
C MET A 27 10.76 -7.36 1.33
N ASP A 28 9.71 -7.85 1.98
CA ASP A 28 9.78 -8.19 3.41
C ASP A 28 10.57 -9.49 3.66
N ILE A 29 10.61 -10.40 2.68
CA ILE A 29 11.42 -11.62 2.73
C ILE A 29 12.89 -11.31 2.39
N VAL A 30 13.11 -10.61 1.28
CA VAL A 30 14.44 -10.23 0.78
C VAL A 30 14.68 -8.77 1.13
N LYS A 31 15.25 -8.49 2.31
CA LYS A 31 15.44 -7.10 2.76
C LYS A 31 16.67 -6.48 2.11
N LYS A 32 16.49 -5.29 1.50
CA LYS A 32 17.57 -4.44 1.02
C LYS A 32 17.56 -3.09 1.76
N PRO A 33 18.71 -2.41 1.88
CA PRO A 33 18.80 -1.13 2.60
C PRO A 33 17.96 -0.02 1.96
N GLU A 34 17.96 0.05 0.63
CA GLU A 34 17.25 1.06 -0.14
C GLU A 34 16.32 0.42 -1.15
N GLU A 35 15.23 1.11 -1.46
CA GLU A 35 14.17 0.58 -2.31
C GLU A 35 14.58 0.48 -3.79
N GLU A 36 15.44 1.40 -4.24
CA GLU A 36 16.03 1.42 -5.58
C GLU A 36 16.90 0.18 -5.82
N MET A 37 17.55 -0.34 -4.78
CA MET A 37 18.48 -1.47 -4.88
C MET A 37 17.80 -2.77 -5.30
N TYR A 38 16.48 -2.88 -5.14
CA TYR A 38 15.71 -4.02 -5.64
C TYR A 38 15.76 -4.16 -7.16
N TRP A 39 15.97 -3.05 -7.87
CA TRP A 39 16.13 -3.02 -9.33
C TRP A 39 17.56 -2.73 -9.79
N GLY A 40 18.53 -2.80 -8.85
CA GLY A 40 19.94 -2.66 -9.15
C GLY A 40 20.49 -3.83 -9.97
N LYS A 41 21.48 -3.53 -10.82
CA LYS A 41 22.20 -4.52 -11.63
C LYS A 41 23.60 -4.85 -11.10
N ASP A 42 23.90 -4.46 -9.86
CA ASP A 42 25.15 -4.82 -9.21
C ASP A 42 25.16 -6.35 -9.01
N PRO A 43 26.11 -7.10 -9.61
CA PRO A 43 26.14 -8.56 -9.53
C PRO A 43 26.16 -9.11 -8.09
N LEU A 44 26.65 -8.34 -7.12
CA LEU A 44 26.67 -8.75 -5.71
C LEU A 44 25.30 -8.69 -5.04
N LEU A 45 24.38 -7.88 -5.58
CA LEU A 45 23.12 -7.50 -4.95
C LEU A 45 21.92 -7.70 -5.87
N GLU A 46 22.14 -8.08 -7.12
CA GLU A 46 21.09 -8.24 -8.11
C GLU A 46 20.07 -9.28 -7.64
N THR A 47 18.80 -8.98 -7.83
CA THR A 47 17.71 -9.89 -7.50
C THR A 47 16.71 -9.84 -8.67
N PRO A 48 16.99 -10.60 -9.76
CA PRO A 48 16.37 -10.37 -11.07
C PRO A 48 14.84 -10.40 -11.07
N ILE A 49 14.23 -11.15 -10.15
CA ILE A 49 12.79 -11.29 -10.03
C ILE A 49 12.07 -9.93 -9.94
N PHE A 50 12.61 -8.94 -9.24
CA PHE A 50 11.97 -7.63 -9.13
C PHE A 50 11.86 -6.91 -10.48
N ALA A 51 12.95 -6.90 -11.26
CA ALA A 51 12.98 -6.30 -12.58
C ALA A 51 12.17 -7.09 -13.62
N ASN A 52 12.13 -8.42 -13.47
CA ASN A 52 11.35 -9.31 -14.32
C ASN A 52 9.84 -9.20 -14.07
N THR A 53 9.42 -8.89 -12.84
CA THR A 53 8.01 -8.72 -12.49
C THR A 53 7.46 -7.36 -12.92
N MET A 54 8.17 -6.26 -12.62
CA MET A 54 7.71 -4.91 -12.94
C MET A 54 8.90 -3.98 -13.05
N SER A 55 8.90 -3.03 -13.98
CA SER A 55 9.97 -2.02 -14.03
C SER A 55 9.92 -1.10 -12.81
N TYR A 56 11.10 -0.65 -12.31
CA TYR A 56 11.17 0.32 -11.20
C TYR A 56 10.35 1.59 -11.47
N ARG A 57 10.37 2.07 -12.72
CA ARG A 57 9.60 3.25 -13.13
C ARG A 57 8.10 3.04 -12.99
N ARG A 58 7.57 1.88 -13.44
CA ARG A 58 6.14 1.56 -13.31
C ARG A 58 5.77 1.36 -11.84
N TYR A 59 6.58 0.63 -11.09
CA TYR A 59 6.42 0.43 -9.65
C TYR A 59 6.33 1.75 -8.88
N LYS A 60 7.31 2.64 -9.07
CA LYS A 60 7.35 3.96 -8.43
C LYS A 60 6.12 4.78 -8.79
N LYS A 61 5.71 4.77 -10.06
CA LYS A 61 4.55 5.51 -10.53
C LYS A 61 3.26 5.00 -9.89
N ILE A 62 3.01 3.69 -9.88
CA ILE A 62 1.81 3.14 -9.23
C ILE A 62 1.81 3.49 -7.73
N ARG A 63 2.95 3.32 -7.06
CA ARG A 63 3.10 3.62 -5.63
C ARG A 63 2.81 5.08 -5.28
N GLU A 64 3.25 6.03 -6.10
CA GLU A 64 3.04 7.48 -5.89
C GLU A 64 1.55 7.87 -5.88
N TYR A 65 0.71 7.18 -6.67
CA TYR A 65 -0.72 7.46 -6.77
C TYR A 65 -1.58 6.36 -6.15
N PHE A 66 -1.01 5.54 -5.27
CA PHE A 66 -1.74 4.44 -4.66
C PHE A 66 -2.74 4.99 -3.63
N HIS A 67 -4.03 4.85 -3.93
CA HIS A 67 -5.15 5.37 -3.14
C HIS A 67 -6.25 4.31 -3.01
N PHE A 68 -7.01 4.39 -1.94
CA PHE A 68 -8.07 3.42 -1.62
C PHE A 68 -9.47 4.01 -1.53
N THR A 69 -9.58 5.33 -1.59
CA THR A 69 -10.83 6.05 -1.40
C THR A 69 -10.92 7.16 -2.41
N ASN A 70 -12.13 7.40 -2.91
CA ASN A 70 -12.41 8.53 -3.78
C ASN A 70 -12.55 9.81 -2.94
N ASN A 71 -11.67 10.79 -3.18
CA ASN A 71 -11.68 12.05 -2.44
C ASN A 71 -12.89 12.92 -2.78
N ASP A 72 -13.47 12.77 -3.97
CA ASP A 72 -14.61 13.58 -4.42
C ASP A 72 -15.92 13.19 -3.72
N SER A 73 -15.98 11.96 -3.19
CA SER A 73 -17.12 11.46 -2.40
C SER A 73 -16.97 11.67 -0.90
N PHE A 74 -15.87 12.28 -0.43
CA PHE A 74 -15.61 12.44 0.99
C PHE A 74 -16.36 13.65 1.55
N ASP A 75 -17.26 13.40 2.50
CA ASP A 75 -17.90 14.42 3.33
C ASP A 75 -17.53 14.20 4.80
N ARG A 76 -16.90 15.21 5.40
CA ARG A 76 -16.36 15.15 6.76
C ARG A 76 -17.45 15.00 7.83
N GLU A 77 -18.62 15.61 7.61
CA GLU A 77 -19.68 15.66 8.63
C GLU A 77 -20.45 14.34 8.70
N THR A 78 -20.52 13.62 7.58
CA THR A 78 -21.28 12.36 7.47
C THR A 78 -20.41 11.11 7.53
N HIS A 79 -19.08 11.24 7.33
CA HIS A 79 -18.20 10.09 7.29
C HIS A 79 -18.03 9.43 8.68
N PRO A 80 -18.14 8.10 8.81
CA PRO A 80 -18.13 7.43 10.13
C PRO A 80 -16.83 7.62 10.92
N ASN A 81 -15.68 7.71 10.22
CA ASN A 81 -14.40 8.05 10.84
C ASN A 81 -13.56 8.96 9.93
N PRO A 82 -13.74 10.29 10.01
CA PRO A 82 -13.08 11.23 9.09
C PRO A 82 -11.55 11.23 9.18
N LYS A 83 -10.97 10.81 10.32
CA LYS A 83 -9.51 10.67 10.49
C LYS A 83 -8.95 9.49 9.69
N LEU A 84 -9.75 8.45 9.46
CA LEU A 84 -9.38 7.23 8.72
C LEU A 84 -9.74 7.24 7.23
N CYS A 85 -10.30 8.33 6.70
CA CYS A 85 -10.94 8.36 5.38
C CYS A 85 -10.11 7.73 4.25
N LYS A 86 -8.79 7.95 4.22
CA LYS A 86 -7.90 7.46 3.16
C LYS A 86 -7.75 5.93 3.09
N ILE A 87 -8.06 5.22 4.18
CA ILE A 87 -7.91 3.76 4.28
C ILE A 87 -9.20 3.08 4.73
N TYR A 88 -10.28 3.84 4.92
CA TYR A 88 -11.50 3.39 5.59
C TYR A 88 -12.17 2.23 4.84
N GLU A 89 -12.22 2.29 3.51
CA GLU A 89 -12.81 1.23 2.67
C GLU A 89 -12.06 -0.11 2.83
N ILE A 90 -10.72 -0.07 2.86
CA ILE A 90 -9.92 -1.28 3.10
C ILE A 90 -10.07 -1.76 4.53
N TYR A 91 -10.06 -0.85 5.51
CA TYR A 91 -10.27 -1.19 6.90
C TYR A 91 -11.57 -1.99 7.08
N GLN A 92 -12.69 -1.48 6.54
CA GLN A 92 -13.98 -2.17 6.62
C GLN A 92 -13.94 -3.53 5.91
N ALA A 93 -13.37 -3.60 4.71
CA ALA A 93 -13.26 -4.85 3.95
C ALA A 93 -12.40 -5.91 4.68
N LEU A 94 -11.37 -5.48 5.41
CA LEU A 94 -10.54 -6.38 6.21
C LEU A 94 -11.28 -6.84 7.47
N GLU A 95 -11.92 -5.92 8.19
CA GLU A 95 -12.72 -6.22 9.38
C GLU A 95 -13.81 -7.25 9.07
N GLU A 96 -14.58 -7.04 8.00
CA GLU A 96 -15.62 -7.99 7.56
C GLU A 96 -15.04 -9.36 7.25
N LYS A 97 -13.92 -9.42 6.50
CA LYS A 97 -13.27 -10.68 6.15
C LYS A 97 -12.71 -11.40 7.37
N PHE A 98 -12.08 -10.70 8.30
CA PHE A 98 -11.54 -11.31 9.50
C PHE A 98 -12.65 -11.90 10.37
N GLN A 99 -13.75 -11.18 10.58
CA GLN A 99 -14.91 -11.70 11.33
C GLN A 99 -15.56 -12.89 10.63
N LYS A 100 -15.61 -12.89 9.29
CA LYS A 100 -16.23 -13.97 8.51
C LYS A 100 -15.40 -15.24 8.49
N PHE A 101 -14.08 -15.14 8.37
CA PHE A 101 -13.20 -16.29 8.15
C PHE A 101 -12.50 -16.79 9.41
N TYR A 102 -12.44 -16.00 10.48
CA TYR A 102 -11.76 -16.38 11.70
C TYR A 102 -12.73 -16.54 12.86
N ASN A 103 -12.88 -17.78 13.34
CA ASN A 103 -13.63 -18.09 14.55
C ASN A 103 -12.68 -18.04 15.75
N LEU A 104 -12.98 -17.16 16.72
CA LEU A 104 -12.18 -17.01 17.93
C LEU A 104 -12.22 -18.28 18.79
N GLY A 105 -11.06 -18.65 19.34
CA GLY A 105 -10.95 -19.69 20.36
C GLY A 105 -11.42 -19.22 21.74
N LYS A 106 -11.41 -20.13 22.72
CA LYS A 106 -11.82 -19.84 24.10
C LYS A 106 -10.98 -18.75 24.78
N ASN A 107 -9.69 -18.71 24.51
CA ASN A 107 -8.75 -17.80 25.15
C ASN A 107 -8.35 -16.72 24.15
N VAL A 108 -8.71 -15.47 24.45
CA VAL A 108 -8.40 -14.30 23.63
C VAL A 108 -7.63 -13.30 24.49
N THR A 109 -6.60 -12.68 23.91
CA THR A 109 -5.86 -11.59 24.54
C THR A 109 -6.12 -10.32 23.73
N ILE A 110 -6.36 -9.22 24.44
CA ILE A 110 -6.49 -7.89 23.85
C ILE A 110 -5.24 -7.12 24.24
N ASP A 111 -4.52 -6.61 23.25
CA ASP A 111 -3.31 -5.83 23.45
C ASP A 111 -3.21 -4.75 22.37
N GLU A 112 -2.41 -3.73 22.63
CA GLU A 112 -2.18 -2.62 21.71
C GLU A 112 -0.95 -2.90 20.84
N SER A 113 -1.06 -2.64 19.54
CA SER A 113 0.07 -2.66 18.62
C SER A 113 0.36 -1.26 18.12
N LEU A 114 1.59 -0.80 18.32
CA LEU A 114 2.05 0.51 17.86
C LEU A 114 2.85 0.34 16.57
N MET A 115 2.42 1.02 15.51
CA MET A 115 3.21 1.15 14.28
C MET A 115 3.99 2.46 14.32
N LEU A 116 5.32 2.35 14.29
CA LEU A 116 6.19 3.52 14.23
C LEU A 116 5.98 4.27 12.91
N TYR A 117 5.54 5.53 13.01
CA TYR A 117 5.42 6.42 11.86
C TYR A 117 6.02 7.78 12.19
N LYS A 118 6.87 8.30 11.29
CA LYS A 118 7.45 9.63 11.39
C LYS A 118 6.87 10.51 10.27
N GLY A 119 5.91 11.37 10.63
CA GLY A 119 5.28 12.29 9.70
C GLY A 119 4.11 13.04 10.32
N ARG A 120 3.40 13.85 9.53
CA ARG A 120 2.24 14.61 9.99
C ARG A 120 0.98 13.79 9.82
N ILE A 121 0.54 13.18 10.92
CA ILE A 121 -0.68 12.41 11.00
C ILE A 121 -1.57 12.98 12.10
N ALA A 122 -2.83 13.28 11.77
CA ALA A 122 -3.78 13.89 12.69
C ALA A 122 -4.47 12.80 13.54
N TRP A 123 -3.74 12.20 14.48
CA TRP A 123 -4.31 11.23 15.44
C TRP A 123 -4.66 11.86 16.78
N PHE A 124 -3.97 12.93 17.15
CA PHE A 124 -4.33 13.81 18.27
C PHE A 124 -5.37 14.82 17.78
#